data_AF-A0A9P1CAC5-F1
#
_entry.id   AF-A0A9P1CAC5-F1
#
_cell.length_a   1.000
_cell.length_b   1.000
_cell.length_c   1.000
_cell.angle_alpha   90.00
_cell.angle_beta   90.00
_cell.angle_gamma   90.00
#
_symmetry.space_group_name_H-M   'P 1'
#
loop_
_entity.id
_entity.type
_entity.pdbx_description
1 polymer ?
#
loop_
_entity_poly.entity_id
_entity_poly.type
_entity_poly.pdbx_seq_one_letter_code
_entity_poly.pdbx_strand_id
1 'polypeptide(L)'
;MAPSKADYCCGHWVDAALNVLGDRFASGWEDPWKEFRYGSDCSGLDAPYWALQMLTKAVEDSGGGSVCCQHLFASEAPGPQGLWQKRMLEANLSPGAIYDDMLARGSKSGIDWKTGQKAILPTGLHLYTGGFECQDSWTD
;
A
#
# COMPACT_ATOMS: atom_id res chain seq x y z
N MET A 1 -19.79 21.16 2.16
CA MET A 1 -19.80 19.76 1.67
C MET A 1 -19.16 18.90 2.74
N ALA A 2 -19.79 17.81 3.16
CA ALA A 2 -19.13 16.84 4.02
C ALA A 2 -18.06 16.09 3.19
N PRO A 3 -16.88 15.78 3.74
CA PRO A 3 -15.87 15.00 3.04
C PRO A 3 -16.45 13.63 2.65
N SER A 4 -16.05 13.13 1.49
CA SER A 4 -16.48 11.80 1.06
C SER A 4 -15.88 10.73 1.98
N LYS A 5 -16.49 9.54 2.05
CA LYS A 5 -15.93 8.42 2.84
C LYS A 5 -14.50 8.05 2.39
N ALA A 6 -14.17 8.23 1.12
CA ALA A 6 -12.83 8.04 0.59
C ALA A 6 -11.84 9.06 1.20
N ASP A 7 -12.25 10.32 1.33
CA ASP A 7 -11.44 11.37 1.96
C ASP A 7 -11.20 11.08 3.45
N TYR A 8 -12.19 10.47 4.14
CA TYR A 8 -12.08 10.09 5.55
C TYR A 8 -11.08 8.95 5.78
N CYS A 9 -11.15 7.89 4.96
CA CYS A 9 -10.19 6.78 5.04
C CYS A 9 -8.77 7.25 4.71
N CYS A 10 -8.59 8.03 3.64
CA CYS A 10 -7.28 8.53 3.24
C CYS A 10 -6.67 9.48 4.29
N GLY A 11 -7.47 10.38 4.88
CA GLY A 11 -6.98 11.33 5.89
C GLY A 11 -6.40 10.65 7.13
N HIS A 12 -7.06 9.60 7.64
CA HIS A 12 -6.54 8.83 8.78
C HIS A 12 -5.23 8.10 8.44
N TRP A 13 -5.09 7.61 7.21
CA TRP A 13 -3.85 6.99 6.75
C TRP A 13 -2.72 7.99 6.56
N VAL A 14 -3.02 9.22 6.13
CA VAL A 14 -2.03 10.32 6.08
C VAL A 14 -1.52 10.63 7.48
N ASP A 15 -2.41 10.78 8.47
CA ASP A 15 -2.01 11.04 9.85
C ASP A 15 -1.21 9.87 10.45
N ALA A 16 -1.61 8.63 10.17
CA ALA A 16 -0.88 7.44 10.60
C ALA A 16 0.51 7.36 9.95
N ALA A 17 0.61 7.64 8.64
CA ALA A 17 1.89 7.71 7.93
C ALA A 17 2.76 8.83 8.49
N LEU A 18 2.21 10.01 8.74
CA LEU A 18 2.92 11.13 9.38
C LEU A 18 3.39 10.80 10.79
N ASN A 19 2.65 10.03 11.58
CA ASN A 19 3.12 9.63 12.91
C ASN A 19 4.29 8.63 12.83
N VAL A 20 4.27 7.70 11.88
CA VAL A 20 5.35 6.72 11.69
C VAL A 20 6.59 7.37 11.07
N LEU A 21 6.38 8.34 10.19
CA LEU A 21 7.43 8.99 9.41
C LEU A 21 7.85 10.34 9.99
N GLY A 22 7.10 10.91 10.92
CA GLY A 22 7.24 12.29 11.41
C GLY A 22 8.57 12.55 12.08
N ASP A 23 9.02 11.63 12.93
CA ASP A 23 10.35 11.70 13.55
C ASP A 23 11.48 11.62 12.50
N ARG A 24 11.22 10.98 11.35
CA ARG A 24 12.16 10.89 10.22
C ARG A 24 12.15 12.14 9.35
N PHE A 25 11.02 12.83 9.26
CA PHE A 25 10.90 14.14 8.61
C PHE A 25 11.43 15.28 9.49
N ALA A 26 11.30 15.17 10.82
CA ALA A 26 11.67 16.21 11.77
C ALA A 26 13.18 16.27 12.09
N SER A 27 13.94 15.19 11.86
CA SER A 27 15.35 15.09 12.27
C SER A 27 16.35 15.89 11.42
N GLY A 28 15.89 16.78 10.54
CA GLY A 28 16.75 17.48 9.58
C GLY A 28 17.24 16.51 8.51
N TRP A 29 16.67 16.66 7.31
CA TRP A 29 16.89 15.78 6.17
C TRP A 29 18.33 15.91 5.64
N GLU A 30 19.28 15.24 6.28
CA GLU A 30 20.65 15.06 5.75
C GLU A 30 20.80 13.71 4.98
N ASP A 31 19.64 13.08 4.63
CA ASP A 31 19.31 11.95 3.70
C ASP A 31 19.48 10.50 4.25
N PRO A 32 18.49 9.58 4.07
CA PRO A 32 18.75 8.50 3.09
C PRO A 32 17.57 7.85 2.33
N TRP A 33 16.30 8.29 2.44
CA TRP A 33 15.22 7.63 1.68
C TRP A 33 14.54 8.59 0.72
N LYS A 34 15.22 8.85 -0.40
CA LYS A 34 14.56 9.15 -1.69
C LYS A 34 13.63 8.02 -2.14
N GLU A 35 13.55 6.91 -1.40
CA GLU A 35 12.78 5.72 -1.73
C GLU A 35 12.13 5.09 -0.47
N PHE A 36 10.81 5.05 -0.43
CA PHE A 36 10.01 4.27 0.51
C PHE A 36 9.64 2.92 -0.10
N ARG A 37 9.65 1.86 0.72
CA ARG A 37 9.31 0.50 0.30
C ARG A 37 8.07 0.08 1.05
N TYR A 38 7.01 -0.12 0.29
CA TYR A 38 5.68 -0.38 0.80
C TYR A 38 5.19 -1.75 0.34
N GLY A 39 4.48 -2.45 1.23
CA GLY A 39 3.77 -3.69 0.90
C GLY A 39 2.47 -3.78 1.68
N SER A 40 1.46 -4.39 1.08
CA SER A 40 0.13 -4.50 1.66
C SER A 40 -0.48 -5.89 1.52
N ASP A 41 -1.18 -6.31 2.56
CA ASP A 41 -2.13 -7.43 2.52
C ASP A 41 -3.59 -6.90 2.47
N CYS A 42 -3.80 -5.58 2.44
CA CYS A 42 -5.13 -4.99 2.47
C CYS A 42 -5.85 -5.14 1.13
N SER A 43 -7.10 -5.57 1.25
CA SER A 43 -8.05 -5.64 0.16
C SER A 43 -8.67 -4.27 -0.14
N GLY A 44 -8.47 -3.74 -1.34
CA GLY A 44 -9.16 -2.56 -1.82
C GLY A 44 -8.25 -1.61 -2.58
N LEU A 45 -8.86 -0.56 -3.12
CA LEU A 45 -8.17 0.69 -3.46
C LEU A 45 -7.19 1.00 -2.34
N ASP A 46 -5.89 0.80 -2.56
CA ASP A 46 -4.85 0.83 -1.53
C ASP A 46 -4.71 2.25 -0.97
N ALA A 47 -5.66 2.64 -0.12
CA ALA A 47 -5.78 3.94 0.47
C ALA A 47 -4.51 4.31 1.24
N PRO A 48 -3.82 3.39 1.95
CA PRO A 48 -2.53 3.70 2.53
C PRO A 48 -1.48 4.06 1.46
N TYR A 49 -1.38 3.32 0.36
CA TYR A 49 -0.44 3.68 -0.71
C TYR A 49 -0.78 5.03 -1.36
N TRP A 50 -2.06 5.32 -1.58
CA TRP A 50 -2.50 6.64 -2.07
C TRP A 50 -2.16 7.77 -1.11
N ALA A 51 -2.36 7.56 0.20
CA ALA A 51 -1.99 8.51 1.24
C ALA A 51 -0.47 8.78 1.21
N LEU A 52 0.35 7.73 1.04
CA LEU A 52 1.79 7.88 0.86
C LEU A 52 2.13 8.71 -0.38
N GLN A 53 1.51 8.45 -1.53
CA GLN A 53 1.71 9.22 -2.76
C GLN A 53 1.35 10.71 -2.61
N MET A 54 0.27 11.01 -1.88
CA MET A 54 -0.11 12.39 -1.59
C MET A 54 0.92 13.08 -0.69
N LEU A 55 1.46 12.35 0.28
CA LEU A 55 2.48 12.85 1.19
C LEU A 55 3.82 13.07 0.48
N THR A 56 4.26 12.15 -0.37
CA THR A 56 5.48 12.33 -1.18
C THR A 56 5.38 13.57 -2.06
N LYS A 57 4.22 13.76 -2.71
CA LYS A 57 3.95 14.95 -3.51
C LYS A 57 3.98 16.25 -2.69
N ALA A 58 3.40 16.25 -1.49
CA ALA A 58 3.41 17.42 -0.63
C ALA A 58 4.84 17.83 -0.21
N VAL A 59 5.71 16.86 0.06
CA VAL A 59 7.14 17.09 0.37
C VAL A 59 7.88 17.66 -0.84
N GLU A 60 7.61 17.14 -2.04
CA GLU A 60 8.17 17.66 -3.29
C GLU A 60 7.75 19.12 -3.54
N ASP A 61 6.46 19.41 -3.41
CA ASP A 61 5.89 20.73 -3.62
C ASP A 61 6.41 21.77 -2.59
N SER A 62 6.81 21.33 -1.39
CA SER A 62 7.42 22.20 -0.37
C SER A 62 8.93 22.44 -0.59
N GLY A 63 9.51 21.91 -1.66
CA GLY A 63 10.95 22.03 -1.96
C GLY A 63 11.83 21.08 -1.13
N GLY A 64 11.24 20.06 -0.51
CA GLY A 64 11.97 19.06 0.28
C GLY A 64 12.89 18.19 -0.56
N GLY A 65 12.61 18.02 -1.85
CA GLY A 65 13.29 17.08 -2.76
C GLY A 65 12.36 15.95 -3.19
N SER A 66 12.82 15.10 -4.12
CA SER A 66 11.99 14.01 -4.66
C SER A 66 11.96 12.78 -3.76
N VAL A 67 10.76 12.24 -3.57
CA VAL A 67 10.50 11.06 -2.76
C VAL A 67 9.80 10.01 -3.61
N CYS A 68 10.47 8.91 -3.90
CA CYS A 68 9.89 7.74 -4.54
C CYS A 68 9.20 6.85 -3.50
N CYS A 69 8.01 6.32 -3.81
CA CYS A 69 7.38 5.27 -3.02
C CYS A 69 7.19 4.03 -3.90
N GLN A 70 7.99 2.99 -3.65
CA GLN A 70 7.92 1.71 -4.33
C GLN A 70 6.88 0.80 -3.67
N HIS A 71 5.83 0.51 -4.43
CA HIS A 71 4.86 -0.52 -4.08
C HIS A 71 5.43 -1.89 -4.45
N LEU A 72 6.06 -2.57 -3.49
CA LEU A 72 6.74 -3.83 -3.76
C LEU A 72 5.76 -4.98 -3.98
N PHE A 73 4.69 -5.02 -3.19
CA PHE A 73 3.62 -6.00 -3.38
C PHE A 73 2.28 -5.60 -2.79
N ALA A 74 1.23 -6.21 -3.33
CA ALA A 74 -0.13 -6.20 -2.80
C ALA A 74 -0.72 -7.61 -2.79
N SER A 75 -1.82 -7.83 -2.07
CA SER A 75 -2.60 -9.07 -2.12
C SER A 75 -4.10 -8.80 -1.95
N GLU A 76 -4.91 -9.75 -2.41
CA GLU A 76 -6.37 -9.67 -2.46
C GLU A 76 -6.96 -11.07 -2.29
N ALA A 77 -8.28 -11.15 -2.07
CA ALA A 77 -9.04 -12.39 -1.92
C ALA A 77 -8.64 -13.47 -2.96
N PRO A 78 -8.43 -14.74 -2.55
CA PRO A 78 -8.09 -15.80 -3.50
C PRO A 78 -9.20 -16.06 -4.50
N GLY A 79 -8.81 -16.46 -5.72
CA GLY A 79 -9.77 -16.88 -6.74
C GLY A 79 -10.63 -15.74 -7.33
N PRO A 80 -11.83 -16.05 -7.86
CA PRO A 80 -12.67 -15.09 -8.57
C PRO A 80 -13.12 -13.88 -7.74
N GLN A 81 -13.19 -14.01 -6.41
CA GLN A 81 -13.66 -12.97 -5.49
C GLN A 81 -12.75 -11.73 -5.48
N GLY A 82 -11.45 -11.93 -5.67
CA GLY A 82 -10.47 -10.83 -5.72
C GLY A 82 -10.11 -10.37 -7.13
N LEU A 83 -10.74 -10.92 -8.18
CA LEU A 83 -10.34 -10.67 -9.57
C LEU A 83 -10.40 -9.19 -9.95
N TRP A 84 -11.47 -8.50 -9.54
CA TRP A 84 -11.66 -7.08 -9.85
C TRP A 84 -10.62 -6.21 -9.13
N GLN A 85 -10.38 -6.47 -7.86
CA GLN A 85 -9.45 -5.75 -7.01
C GLN A 85 -8.02 -5.89 -7.55
N LYS A 86 -7.61 -7.11 -7.92
CA LYS A 86 -6.29 -7.37 -8.54
C LYS A 86 -6.11 -6.60 -9.85
N ARG A 87 -7.13 -6.58 -10.72
CA ARG A 87 -7.12 -5.79 -11.96
C ARG A 87 -7.03 -4.29 -11.67
N MET A 88 -7.73 -3.82 -10.65
CA MET A 88 -7.71 -2.42 -10.26
C MET A 88 -6.34 -2.00 -9.71
N LEU A 89 -5.74 -2.80 -8.83
CA LEU A 89 -4.39 -2.60 -8.31
C LEU A 89 -3.36 -2.58 -9.43
N GLU A 90 -3.45 -3.54 -10.36
CA GLU A 90 -2.58 -3.58 -11.53
C GLU A 90 -2.70 -2.31 -12.39
N ALA A 91 -3.93 -1.88 -12.69
CA ALA A 91 -4.16 -0.74 -13.56
C ALA A 91 -3.79 0.62 -12.94
N ASN A 92 -3.97 0.78 -11.63
CA ASN A 92 -3.86 2.10 -10.99
C ASN A 92 -2.59 2.29 -10.16
N LEU A 93 -2.08 1.22 -9.55
CA LEU A 93 -1.01 1.30 -8.56
C LEU A 93 0.24 0.53 -8.95
N SER A 94 0.13 -0.39 -9.91
CA SER A 94 1.25 -1.12 -10.50
C SER A 94 2.25 -1.67 -9.45
N PRO A 95 1.79 -2.41 -8.42
CA PRO A 95 2.71 -3.06 -7.50
C PRO A 95 3.65 -4.01 -8.25
N GLY A 96 4.86 -4.18 -7.71
CA GLY A 96 5.87 -5.07 -8.27
C GLY A 96 5.36 -6.52 -8.42
N ALA A 97 4.63 -7.00 -7.42
CA ALA A 97 3.92 -8.27 -7.46
C ALA A 97 2.51 -8.14 -6.86
N ILE A 98 1.57 -8.95 -7.35
CA ILE A 98 0.24 -9.10 -6.75
C ILE A 98 0.12 -10.56 -6.34
N TYR A 99 -0.17 -10.85 -5.07
CA TYR A 99 -0.24 -12.21 -4.55
C TYR A 99 -1.68 -12.68 -4.38
N ASP A 100 -1.95 -13.94 -4.75
CA ASP A 100 -3.30 -14.51 -4.78
C ASP A 100 -3.88 -14.81 -3.40
N ASP A 101 -3.05 -15.24 -2.44
CA ASP A 101 -3.43 -15.46 -1.04
C ASP A 101 -2.20 -15.28 -0.13
N MET A 102 -2.29 -14.31 0.76
CA MET A 102 -1.25 -14.04 1.74
C MET A 102 -1.47 -14.73 3.09
N LEU A 103 -2.60 -15.38 3.34
CA LEU A 103 -2.80 -16.17 4.58
C LEU A 103 -1.88 -17.40 4.64
N ALA A 104 -1.30 -17.80 3.51
CA ALA A 104 -0.21 -18.76 3.41
C ALA A 104 1.18 -18.21 3.89
N ARG A 105 1.25 -17.00 4.47
CA ARG A 105 2.48 -16.26 4.84
C ARG A 105 3.46 -17.00 5.73
N GLY A 106 3.01 -17.99 6.50
CA GLY A 106 3.88 -18.84 7.33
C GLY A 106 5.02 -19.49 6.53
N SER A 107 4.94 -19.50 5.21
CA SER A 107 5.91 -20.09 4.28
C SER A 107 6.94 -19.13 3.65
N LYS A 108 6.92 -17.81 3.94
CA LYS A 108 7.72 -16.77 3.24
C LYS A 108 7.49 -16.69 1.72
N SER A 109 6.41 -17.27 1.22
CA SER A 109 6.08 -17.32 -0.21
C SER A 109 4.59 -17.10 -0.46
N GLY A 110 4.24 -16.55 -1.61
CA GLY A 110 2.89 -16.44 -2.14
C GLY A 110 2.82 -16.95 -3.59
N ILE A 111 1.64 -16.87 -4.21
CA ILE A 111 1.46 -17.13 -5.64
C ILE A 111 1.33 -15.78 -6.36
N ASP A 112 2.23 -15.50 -7.30
CA ASP A 112 2.16 -14.33 -8.16
C ASP A 112 0.97 -14.45 -9.10
N TRP A 113 0.06 -13.49 -9.00
CA TRP A 113 -1.18 -13.42 -9.77
C TRP A 113 -0.95 -13.39 -11.28
N LYS A 114 0.08 -12.68 -11.75
CA LYS A 114 0.32 -12.45 -13.19
C LYS A 114 0.88 -13.69 -13.87
N THR A 115 1.72 -14.43 -13.16
CA THR A 115 2.44 -15.60 -13.69
C THR A 115 1.85 -16.94 -13.23
N GLY A 116 1.05 -16.94 -12.16
CA GLY A 116 0.56 -18.14 -11.48
C GLY A 116 1.67 -18.92 -10.75
N GLN A 117 2.88 -18.38 -10.67
CA GLN A 117 4.02 -19.08 -10.07
C GLN A 117 4.18 -18.75 -8.60
N LYS A 118 4.79 -19.68 -7.87
CA LYS A 118 5.24 -19.41 -6.51
C LYS A 118 6.33 -18.33 -6.52
N ALA A 119 6.14 -17.27 -5.76
CA ALA A 119 7.07 -16.17 -5.62
C ALA A 119 7.39 -15.91 -4.15
N ILE A 120 8.61 -15.42 -3.89
CA ILE A 120 9.07 -15.04 -2.56
C ILE A 120 8.59 -13.62 -2.29
N LEU A 121 8.12 -13.38 -1.07
CA LEU A 121 7.70 -12.04 -0.66
C LEU A 121 8.90 -11.13 -0.46
N PRO A 122 8.91 -9.93 -1.05
CA PRO A 122 9.93 -8.93 -0.78
C PRO A 122 10.07 -8.66 0.72
N THR A 123 11.31 -8.55 1.18
CA THR A 123 11.66 -8.19 2.57
C THR A 123 12.23 -6.78 2.63
N GLY A 124 12.39 -6.23 3.84
CA GLY A 124 12.92 -4.88 4.03
C GLY A 124 11.91 -3.78 3.70
N LEU A 125 10.64 -4.00 4.04
CA LEU A 125 9.61 -2.97 3.97
C LEU A 125 9.87 -1.88 5.01
N HIS A 126 9.65 -0.63 4.62
CA HIS A 126 9.65 0.52 5.53
C HIS A 126 8.28 0.69 6.17
N LEU A 127 7.22 0.48 5.38
CA LEU A 127 5.84 0.46 5.85
C LEU A 127 5.16 -0.80 5.32
N TYR A 128 4.39 -1.42 6.20
CA TYR A 128 3.58 -2.59 5.88
C TYR A 128 2.19 -2.38 6.45
N THR A 129 1.17 -2.59 5.63
CA THR A 129 -0.23 -2.55 6.05
C THR A 129 -0.83 -3.94 5.98
N GLY A 130 -1.20 -4.45 7.16
CA GLY A 130 -1.96 -5.68 7.27
C GLY A 130 -3.44 -5.36 7.40
N GLY A 131 -4.26 -6.08 6.65
CA GLY A 131 -5.71 -5.99 6.73
C GLY A 131 -6.33 -7.18 6.00
N PHE A 132 -7.58 -7.47 6.32
CA PHE A 132 -8.39 -8.41 5.55
C PHE A 132 -9.33 -7.63 4.64
N GLU A 133 -9.94 -8.34 3.69
CA GLU A 133 -11.21 -7.98 3.04
C GLU A 133 -11.97 -6.98 3.89
N CYS A 134 -12.08 -5.73 3.41
CA CYS A 134 -13.18 -4.86 3.81
C CYS A 134 -14.42 -5.67 3.45
N GLN A 135 -14.89 -6.50 4.38
CA GLN A 135 -16.19 -7.12 4.26
C GLN A 135 -17.11 -5.93 4.16
N ASP A 136 -17.64 -5.75 2.95
CA ASP A 136 -18.86 -5.04 2.70
C ASP A 136 -19.91 -5.69 3.59
N SER A 137 -19.96 -5.24 4.85
CA SER A 137 -20.98 -5.57 5.83
C SER A 137 -22.24 -4.78 5.47
N TRP A 138 -22.65 -4.89 4.23
CA TRP A 138 -23.94 -4.43 3.74
C TRP A 138 -24.83 -5.67 3.73
N THR A 139 -25.49 -5.89 4.86
CA THR A 139 -26.73 -6.68 4.85
C THR A 139 -27.80 -5.77 4.23
N ASP A 140 -28.45 -6.27 3.18
CA ASP A 140 -29.60 -5.61 2.53
C ASP A 140 -30.71 -5.24 3.53
#